data_AF-A0A3D2UCY1-F1
#
_entry.id   AF-A0A3D2UCY1-F1
#
_cell.length_a   1.000
_cell.length_b   1.000
_cell.length_c   1.000
_cell.angle_alpha   90.00
_cell.angle_beta   90.00
_cell.angle_gamma   90.00
#
_symmetry.space_group_name_H-M   'P 1'
#
loop_
_entity.id
_entity.type
_entity.pdbx_description
1 polymer ?
#
loop_
_entity_poly.entity_id
_entity_poly.type
_entity_poly.pdbx_seq_one_letter_code
_entity_poly.pdbx_strand_id
1 'polypeptide(L)' 'AETAAGQAVTIEVVDGMVKVDDANVVATDIEATNGIIHVIDRVILPQM' A
#
# COMPACT_ATOMS: atom_id res chain seq x y z
N ALA A 1 -3.95 -6.50 -5.57
CA ALA A 1 -5.12 -5.83 -4.99
C ALA A 1 -5.59 -4.76 -5.97
N GLU A 2 -6.88 -4.72 -6.30
CA GLU A 2 -7.45 -3.71 -7.20
C GLU A 2 -7.52 -2.34 -6.50
N THR A 3 -7.12 -1.28 -7.17
CA THR A 3 -7.21 0.11 -6.67
C THR A 3 -8.46 0.81 -7.20
N ALA A 4 -8.85 1.92 -6.58
CA ALA A 4 -9.96 2.75 -7.06
C ALA A 4 -9.73 3.34 -8.47
N ALA A 5 -8.47 3.40 -8.93
CA ALA A 5 -8.12 3.80 -10.29
C ALA A 5 -8.28 2.64 -11.32
N GLY A 6 -8.68 1.44 -10.87
CA GLY A 6 -8.87 0.25 -11.71
C GLY A 6 -7.60 -0.55 -11.98
N GLN A 7 -6.43 -0.05 -11.58
CA GLN A 7 -5.15 -0.73 -11.73
C GLN A 7 -4.85 -1.58 -10.50
N ALA A 8 -4.21 -2.73 -10.71
CA ALA A 8 -3.81 -3.59 -9.60
C ALA A 8 -2.43 -3.18 -9.06
N VAL A 9 -2.29 -3.22 -7.74
CA VAL A 9 -0.99 -3.16 -7.03
C VAL A 9 -0.68 -4.52 -6.42
N THR A 10 0.59 -4.83 -6.25
CA THR A 10 1.05 -6.05 -5.58
C THR A 10 1.19 -5.76 -4.09
N ILE A 11 0.69 -6.66 -3.25
CA ILE A 11 0.89 -6.60 -1.80
C ILE A 11 1.59 -7.88 -1.40
N GLU A 12 2.77 -7.76 -0.79
CA GLU A 12 3.63 -8.88 -0.43
C GLU A 12 4.24 -8.68 0.96
N VAL A 13 4.65 -9.79 1.58
CA VAL A 13 5.43 -9.77 2.82
C VAL A 13 6.82 -10.29 2.47
N VAL A 14 7.83 -9.43 2.57
CA VAL A 14 9.23 -9.74 2.28
C VAL A 14 10.04 -9.44 3.54
N ASP A 15 10.80 -10.43 4.01
CA ASP A 15 11.64 -10.31 5.22
C ASP A 15 10.89 -9.79 6.47
N GLY A 16 9.61 -10.17 6.59
CA GLY A 16 8.74 -9.74 7.69
C GLY A 16 8.17 -8.32 7.57
N MET A 17 8.43 -7.64 6.45
CA MET A 17 7.91 -6.30 6.15
C MET A 17 6.84 -6.38 5.06
N VAL A 18 5.74 -5.66 5.25
CA VAL A 18 4.71 -5.51 4.21
C VAL A 18 5.17 -4.50 3.18
N LYS A 19 5.04 -4.87 1.91
CA LYS A 19 5.29 -3.99 0.77
C LYS A 19 4.05 -3.85 -0.10
N VAL A 20 3.88 -2.65 -0.66
CA VAL A 20 2.92 -2.36 -1.72
C VAL A 20 3.72 -1.93 -2.94
N ASP A 21 3.78 -2.80 -3.94
CA ASP A 21 4.77 -2.76 -5.02
C ASP A 21 6.21 -2.60 -4.45
N ASP A 22 6.87 -1.49 -4.77
CA ASP A 22 8.23 -1.17 -4.29
C ASP A 22 8.26 -0.28 -3.05
N ALA A 23 7.11 0.00 -2.42
CA ALA A 23 7.01 0.86 -1.24
C ALA A 23 6.88 0.01 0.04
N ASN A 24 7.64 0.38 1.08
CA ASN A 24 7.55 -0.30 2.37
C ASN A 24 6.46 0.34 3.23
N VAL A 25 5.70 -0.49 3.93
CA VAL A 25 4.73 -0.01 4.92
C VAL A 25 5.47 0.29 6.23
N VAL A 26 5.40 1.55 6.67
CA VAL A 26 6.11 2.05 7.87
C VAL A 26 5.19 2.24 9.08
N ALA A 27 3.88 2.29 8.87
CA ALA A 27 2.86 2.26 9.92
C ALA A 27 1.57 1.64 9.40
N THR A 28 0.84 0.92 10.25
CA THR A 28 -0.40 0.22 9.89
C THR A 28 -1.55 0.61 10.81
N ASP A 29 -2.77 0.26 10.39
CA ASP A 29 -3.95 0.20 11.24
C ASP A 29 -4.35 1.54 11.87
N ILE A 30 -4.10 2.64 11.16
CA ILE A 30 -4.58 3.96 11.56
C ILE A 30 -6.05 4.07 11.16
N GLU A 31 -6.93 4.10 12.15
CA GLU A 31 -8.38 4.23 11.93
C GLU A 31 -8.76 5.59 11.35
N ALA A 32 -9.61 5.55 10.32
CA ALA A 32 -10.32 6.70 9.78
C ALA A 32 -11.83 6.42 9.80
N THR A 33 -12.65 7.47 9.72
CA THR A 33 -14.12 7.34 9.76
C THR A 33 -14.70 6.48 8.63
N ASN A 34 -13.92 6.23 7.58
CA ASN A 34 -14.31 5.53 6.37
C ASN A 34 -13.33 4.43 5.93
N GLY A 35 -12.38 4.03 6.77
CA GLY A 35 -11.41 3.00 6.40
C GLY A 35 -10.18 2.95 7.29
N ILE A 36 -9.10 2.37 6.76
CA ILE A 36 -7.81 2.21 7.43
C ILE A 36 -6.72 2.83 6.57
N ILE A 37 -5.76 3.50 7.21
CA ILE A 37 -4.57 4.05 6.56
C ILE A 37 -3.36 3.16 6.92
N HIS A 38 -2.60 2.79 5.89
CA HIS A 38 -1.26 2.24 6.00
C HIS A 38 -0.27 3.25 5.38
N VAL A 39 0.72 3.69 6.16
CA VAL A 39 1.71 4.69 5.72
C VAL A 39 2.82 4.00 4.95
N ILE A 40 3.22 4.57 3.81
CA ILE A 40 4.31 4.06 2.97
C ILE A 40 5.44 5.09 2.82
N ASP A 41 6.67 4.60 2.60
CA ASP A 41 7.87 5.43 2.47
C ASP A 41 8.15 5.96 1.05
N ARG A 42 7.34 5.55 0.07
CA ARG A 42 7.53 5.87 -1.34
C ARG A 42 6.22 6.15 -2.06
N VAL A 43 6.25 7.10 -3.00
CA VAL A 43 5.11 7.39 -3.89
C VAL A 43 4.95 6.28 -4.93
N ILE A 44 3.75 5.74 -5.05
CA ILE A 44 3.35 4.82 -6.12
C ILE A 44 2.85 5.65 -7.30
N LEU A 45 3.39 5.37 -8.49
CA LEU A 45 2.93 5.97 -9.74
C LEU A 45 2.03 4.98 -10.49
N PRO A 46 0.95 5.46 -11.13
CA PRO A 46 0.13 4.64 -12.02
C PRO A 46 0.98 3.97 -13.11
N GLN A 47 0.63 2.74 -13.48
CA GLN A 47 1.20 2.12 -14.68
C GLN A 47 0.61 2.84 -15.91
N MET A 48 1.44 3.12 -16.93
CA MET A 48 0.95 3.76 -18.16
C MET A 48 0.10 2.81 -18.99
#